data_AF-Q8HCH8-F1
#
_entry.id   AF-Q8HCH8-F1
#
_cell.length_a   1.000
_cell.length_b   1.000
_cell.length_c   1.000
_cell.angle_alpha   90.00
_cell.angle_beta   90.00
_cell.angle_gamma   90.00
#
_symmetry.space_group_name_H-M   'P 1'
#
loop_
_entity.id
_entity.type
_entity.pdbx_description
1 polymer ?
#
loop_
_entity_poly.entity_id
_entity_poly.type
_entity_poly.pdbx_seq_one_letter_code
_entity_poly.pdbx_strand_id
1 'polypeptide(L)' 'VPGRLNQVSLFVKREGLYYGQCSEICGINHGFMPIVIEVVNLTNYIEWISNKLND' A
#
# COMPACT_ATOMS: atom_id res chain seq x y z
N VAL A 1 6.03 -6.37 -13.17
CA VAL A 1 6.39 -6.87 -14.52
C VAL A 1 5.10 -7.24 -15.23
N PRO A 2 4.78 -6.66 -16.40
CA PRO A 2 3.56 -6.98 -17.13
C PRO A 2 3.47 -8.48 -17.46
N GLY A 3 2.30 -9.09 -17.28
CA GLY A 3 2.08 -10.53 -17.56
C GLY A 3 2.59 -11.50 -16.50
N ARG A 4 3.14 -11.03 -15.37
CA ARG A 4 3.64 -11.88 -14.27
C ARG A 4 3.08 -11.42 -12.92
N LEU A 5 2.54 -12.37 -12.14
CA LEU A 5 2.16 -12.15 -10.73
C LEU A 5 3.36 -12.44 -9.82
N ASN A 6 3.80 -11.43 -9.08
CA ASN A 6 4.85 -11.56 -8.06
C ASN A 6 4.21 -11.51 -6.67
N GLN A 7 4.78 -12.23 -5.71
CA GLN A 7 4.29 -12.28 -4.33
C GLN A 7 5.38 -11.83 -3.35
N VAL A 8 4.98 -11.10 -2.32
CA VAL A 8 5.80 -10.74 -1.16
C VAL A 8 4.91 -10.78 0.08
N SER A 9 5.47 -11.14 1.23
CA SER A 9 4.76 -11.13 2.52
C SER A 9 5.10 -9.86 3.29
N LEU A 10 4.10 -9.28 3.96
CA LEU A 10 4.26 -8.11 4.83
C LEU A 10 3.75 -8.45 6.22
N PHE A 11 4.58 -8.18 7.25
CA PHE A 11 4.17 -8.25 8.65
C PHE A 11 4.73 -7.03 9.38
N VAL A 12 3.84 -6.18 9.90
CA VAL A 12 4.22 -4.93 10.54
C VAL A 12 3.91 -5.00 12.03
N LYS A 13 4.91 -4.69 12.86
CA LYS A 13 4.81 -4.83 14.32
C LYS A 13 4.22 -3.63 15.03
N ARG A 14 4.14 -2.48 14.37
CA ARG A 14 3.74 -1.19 14.96
C ARG A 14 2.84 -0.44 14.01
N GLU A 15 1.78 0.13 14.55
CA GLU A 15 0.92 1.06 13.83
C GLU A 15 1.69 2.29 13.36
N GLY A 16 1.25 2.91 12.28
CA GLY A 16 1.85 4.11 11.70
C GLY A 16 1.84 4.16 10.18
N LEU A 17 2.52 5.17 9.63
CA LEU A 17 2.67 5.38 8.19
C LEU A 17 4.05 4.93 7.71
N TYR A 18 4.06 4.10 6.68
CA TYR A 18 5.27 3.59 6.04
C TYR A 18 5.33 4.06 4.59
N TYR A 19 6.45 4.65 4.19
CA TYR A 19 6.62 5.27 2.87
C TYR A 19 7.58 4.47 2.00
N GLY A 20 7.22 4.33 0.73
CA GLY A 20 8.03 3.75 -0.32
C GLY A 20 8.01 4.61 -1.58
N GLN A 21 8.89 4.30 -2.51
CA GLN A 21 8.97 4.92 -3.83
C GLN A 21 9.03 3.82 -4.89
N CYS A 22 8.66 4.14 -6.13
CA CYS A 22 8.96 3.22 -7.21
C CYS A 22 10.46 2.97 -7.33
N SER A 23 10.85 1.71 -7.52
CA SER A 23 12.25 1.28 -7.63
C SER A 23 12.62 0.78 -9.02
N GLU A 24 11.80 1.06 -10.04
CA GLU A 24 12.07 0.72 -11.44
C GLU A 24 11.71 1.91 -12.34
N ILE A 25 12.65 2.36 -13.18
CA ILE A 25 12.40 3.51 -14.07
C ILE A 25 11.26 3.19 -15.04
N CYS A 26 10.17 3.95 -14.96
CA CYS A 26 8.92 3.65 -15.67
C CYS A 26 8.40 4.79 -16.57
N GLY A 27 9.16 5.88 -16.71
CA GLY A 27 8.78 7.05 -17.52
C GLY A 27 9.06 8.38 -16.82
N ILE A 28 8.56 9.47 -17.40
CA ILE A 28 8.86 10.85 -16.95
C ILE A 28 8.43 11.14 -15.51
N ASN A 29 7.36 10.48 -15.05
CA ASN A 29 6.82 10.66 -13.70
C ASN A 29 7.30 9.61 -12.70
N HIS A 30 8.36 8.86 -13.02
CA HIS A 30 8.89 7.80 -12.16
C HIS A 30 9.14 8.26 -10.71
N GLY A 31 9.61 9.50 -10.50
CA GLY A 31 9.85 10.07 -9.17
C GLY A 31 8.61 10.63 -8.45
N PHE A 32 7.45 10.67 -9.11
CA PHE A 32 6.22 11.30 -8.58
C PHE A 32 5.13 10.27 -8.27
N MET A 33 5.50 9.02 -8.02
CA MET A 33 4.57 7.94 -7.67
C MET A 33 4.99 7.25 -6.36
N PRO A 34 4.73 7.89 -5.21
CA PRO A 34 5.01 7.31 -3.90
C PRO A 34 4.05 6.16 -3.57
N ILE A 35 4.47 5.30 -2.64
CA ILE A 35 3.63 4.27 -2.02
C ILE A 35 3.51 4.62 -0.54
N VAL A 36 2.29 4.60 0.00
CA VAL A 36 2.03 4.82 1.43
C VAL A 36 1.24 3.63 1.96
N ILE A 37 1.71 3.06 3.07
CA ILE A 37 1.02 2.00 3.81
C ILE A 37 0.66 2.57 5.17
N GLU A 38 -0.64 2.64 5.44
CA GLU A 38 -1.17 2.95 6.77
C GLU A 38 -1.45 1.65 7.52
N VAL A 39 -0.80 1.48 8.67
CA VAL A 39 -0.96 0.31 9.52
C VAL A 39 -1.75 0.72 10.75
N VAL A 40 -2.91 0.11 10.90
CA VAL A 40 -3.87 0.35 11.98
C VAL A 40 -4.25 -0.97 12.65
N ASN A 41 -4.88 -0.90 13.82
CA ASN A 41 -5.51 -2.07 14.42
C ASN A 41 -6.64 -2.63 13.54
N LEU A 42 -7.02 -3.87 13.86
CA LEU A 42 -8.03 -4.61 13.11
C LEU A 42 -9.41 -3.93 13.11
N THR A 43 -9.81 -3.30 14.23
CA THR A 43 -11.12 -2.66 14.37
C THR A 43 -11.26 -1.49 13.39
N ASN A 44 -10.27 -0.60 13.36
CA ASN A 44 -10.22 0.54 12.45
C ASN A 44 -10.18 0.08 10.97
N TYR A 45 -9.45 -1.00 10.67
CA TYR A 45 -9.40 -1.57 9.34
C TYR A 45 -10.76 -2.10 8.86
N ILE A 46 -11.49 -2.83 9.71
CA ILE A 46 -12.81 -3.38 9.39
C ILE A 46 -13.82 -2.25 9.16
N GLU A 47 -13.82 -1.24 10.04
CA GLU A 47 -14.68 -0.07 9.90
C GLU A 47 -14.41 0.67 8.59
N TRP A 48 -13.12 0.91 8.27
CA TRP A 48 -12.72 1.54 7.02
C TRP A 48 -13.18 0.76 5.78
N ILE A 49 -13.01 -0.56 5.76
CA ILE A 49 -13.50 -1.40 4.66
C ILE A 49 -15.03 -1.32 4.53
N SER A 50 -15.77 -1.43 5.65
CA SER A 50 -17.23 -1.38 5.59
C SER A 50 -17.72 -0.07 5.01
N ASN A 51 -17.12 1.06 5.41
CA ASN A 51 -17.48 2.36 4.86
C ASN A 51 -17.17 2.42 3.36
N LYS A 52 -16.00 1.94 2.93
CA LYS A 52 -15.60 1.91 1.51
C LYS A 52 -16.44 1.00 0.61
N LEU A 53 -17.05 -0.04 1.15
CA LEU A 53 -17.94 -0.94 0.41
C LEU A 53 -19.39 -0.44 0.37
N ASN A 54 -19.78 0.41 1.33
CA ASN A 54 -21.11 1.01 1.40
C ASN A 54 -21.22 2.32 0.59
N ASP A 55 -20.09 2.90 0.20
CA ASP A 55 -19.96 4.00 -0.76
C ASP A 55 -20.12 3.52 -2.22
#